data_AF-A0A5P1UYV7-F1
#
_entry.id   AF-A0A5P1UYV7-F1
#
_cell.length_a   1.000
_cell.length_b   1.000
_cell.length_c   1.000
_cell.angle_alpha   90.00
_cell.angle_beta   90.00
_cell.angle_gamma   90.00
#
_symmetry.space_group_name_H-M   'P 1'
#
loop_
_entity.id
_entity.type
_entity.pdbx_description
1 polymer ?
#
loop_
_entity_poly.entity_id
_entity_poly.type
_entity_poly.pdbx_seq_one_letter_code
_entity_poly.pdbx_strand_id
1 'polypeptide(L)'
;MIIRIILLYIILIFSKQAFAQEIITSGAEVYLSLDTWSSNDRYNASHALMVPLHYAYKYDDRQLKKDFEANIERFLKAGKNELNIQAEGERLSGLQYLYFLSEYALLNKDKDLANYLLKQIKAVWYDIPAWQWGRKPFNNLKERVVWKLSVDKDVGYKRIIIDEEFFSFGIAANLTKIYPKDPTLKEINRYALEVFKQRSWFDEDGRWLFDRGNYDDYKDHAYAGYQTKLVKEKRPLTDMVADSSHFFRVPKILLSLQNSYPVNSYEFNLYKNFRKGLAKQFLERVVKIRNNKIYLTNYMDGRNGIYRWEYPSLGKNNGHGPYELTSSFGIGWWGFLENQKVNILYYKYYQELRSRNEKKLCQNILEKTKQKRHIVDFRKFHNCIRMYNSYMASKL
;
A
#
# COMPACT_ATOMS: atom_id res chain seq x y z
N MET A 1 -6.21 -32.69 46.54
CA MET A 1 -6.01 -33.00 45.10
C MET A 1 -6.56 -31.90 44.18
N ILE A 2 -7.74 -31.35 44.46
CA ILE A 2 -8.43 -30.32 43.64
C ILE A 2 -7.64 -28.98 43.56
N ILE A 3 -6.98 -28.56 44.64
CA ILE A 3 -6.19 -27.31 44.68
C ILE A 3 -4.96 -27.36 43.75
N ARG A 4 -4.35 -28.54 43.54
CA ARG A 4 -3.22 -28.70 42.60
C ARG A 4 -3.65 -28.60 41.13
N ILE A 5 -4.90 -28.95 40.80
CA ILE A 5 -5.42 -28.89 39.42
C ILE A 5 -5.78 -27.45 39.04
N ILE A 6 -6.30 -26.66 39.99
CA ILE A 6 -6.60 -25.24 39.76
C ILE A 6 -5.31 -24.43 39.60
N LEU A 7 -4.26 -24.73 40.38
CA LEU A 7 -2.96 -24.07 40.22
C LEU A 7 -2.30 -24.39 38.87
N LEU A 8 -2.45 -25.63 38.37
CA LEU A 8 -1.97 -26.03 37.04
C LEU A 8 -2.76 -25.36 35.90
N TYR A 9 -4.07 -25.15 36.07
CA TYR A 9 -4.88 -24.40 35.11
C TYR A 9 -4.52 -22.91 35.12
N ILE A 10 -4.26 -22.31 36.28
CA ILE A 10 -3.80 -20.93 36.40
C ILE A 10 -2.40 -20.79 35.78
N ILE A 11 -1.49 -21.74 36.02
CA ILE A 11 -0.16 -21.75 35.38
C ILE A 11 -0.27 -22.00 33.87
N LEU A 12 -1.23 -22.78 33.36
CA LEU A 12 -1.48 -22.94 31.91
C LEU A 12 -2.13 -21.71 31.25
N ILE A 13 -2.92 -20.94 32.01
CA ILE A 13 -3.50 -19.67 31.56
C ILE A 13 -2.44 -18.55 31.59
N PHE A 14 -1.53 -18.54 32.56
CA PHE A 14 -0.42 -17.57 32.64
C PHE A 14 0.84 -17.96 31.86
N SER A 15 1.08 -19.24 31.55
CA SER A 15 2.21 -19.67 30.69
C SER A 15 1.95 -19.45 29.20
N LYS A 16 0.71 -19.07 28.82
CA LYS A 16 0.44 -18.45 27.51
C LYS A 16 0.85 -16.97 27.46
N GLN A 17 1.39 -16.38 28.52
CA GLN A 17 1.86 -14.98 28.50
C GLN A 17 3.38 -14.82 28.42
N ALA A 18 4.13 -15.92 28.32
CA ALA A 18 5.52 -15.92 27.89
C ALA A 18 5.62 -16.42 26.44
N PHE A 19 4.87 -15.82 25.51
CA PHE A 19 5.17 -16.01 24.09
C PHE A 19 6.53 -15.40 23.84
N ALA A 20 7.54 -16.25 23.63
CA ALA A 20 8.78 -15.90 22.97
C ALA A 20 8.42 -14.94 21.82
N GLN A 21 8.92 -13.71 21.87
CA GLN A 21 8.68 -12.67 20.89
C GLN A 21 8.66 -13.30 19.50
N GLU A 22 7.47 -13.43 18.91
CA GLU A 22 7.31 -14.32 17.78
C GLU A 22 8.18 -13.77 16.65
N ILE A 23 9.08 -14.60 16.11
CA ILE A 23 10.01 -14.26 15.01
C ILE A 23 9.30 -13.56 13.83
N ILE A 24 7.97 -13.68 13.76
CA ILE A 24 7.08 -13.08 12.75
C ILE A 24 7.08 -11.55 12.69
N THR A 25 7.40 -10.82 13.78
CA THR A 25 7.38 -9.34 13.81
C THR A 25 8.74 -8.72 13.51
N SER A 26 9.81 -9.53 13.53
CA SER A 26 11.21 -9.08 13.44
C SER A 26 11.50 -8.18 12.24
N GLY A 27 10.82 -8.39 11.11
CA GLY A 27 10.96 -7.51 9.95
C GLY A 27 10.50 -6.07 10.20
N ALA A 28 9.38 -5.90 10.89
CA ALA A 28 8.83 -4.58 11.24
C ALA A 28 9.70 -3.89 12.30
N GLU A 29 10.13 -4.63 13.32
CA GLU A 29 10.99 -4.13 14.40
C GLU A 29 12.30 -3.53 13.86
N VAL A 30 12.91 -4.17 12.86
CA VAL A 30 14.13 -3.63 12.23
C VAL A 30 13.84 -2.33 11.50
N TYR A 31 12.78 -2.26 10.70
CA TYR A 31 12.40 -1.00 10.04
C TYR A 31 12.14 0.11 11.06
N LEU A 32 11.44 -0.18 12.16
CA LEU A 32 11.12 0.78 13.22
C LEU A 32 12.35 1.23 14.02
N SER A 33 13.45 0.47 13.97
CA SER A 33 14.74 0.88 14.53
C SER A 33 15.50 1.88 13.65
N LEU A 34 15.12 2.01 12.37
CA LEU A 34 15.69 2.97 11.42
C LEU A 34 14.94 4.30 11.45
N ASP A 35 15.53 5.31 10.82
CA ASP A 35 14.89 6.60 10.56
C ASP A 35 14.03 6.47 9.30
N THR A 36 12.82 5.97 9.50
CA THR A 36 11.88 5.59 8.43
C THR A 36 11.44 6.76 7.55
N TRP A 37 11.70 8.00 7.96
CA TRP A 37 11.43 9.21 7.18
C TRP A 37 12.58 9.60 6.24
N SER A 38 13.73 8.91 6.27
CA SER A 38 14.86 9.22 5.38
C SER A 38 14.44 9.15 3.91
N SER A 39 15.00 10.00 3.05
CA SER A 39 14.65 10.03 1.62
C SER A 39 14.92 8.69 0.92
N ASN A 40 15.91 7.93 1.39
CA ASN A 40 16.29 6.62 0.86
C ASN A 40 15.30 5.50 1.24
N ASP A 41 14.71 5.55 2.43
CA ASP A 41 13.93 4.44 2.95
C ASP A 41 12.42 4.70 3.02
N ARG A 42 11.97 5.96 3.08
CA ARG A 42 10.57 6.29 3.40
C ARG A 42 9.54 5.61 2.52
N TYR A 43 9.80 5.49 1.22
CA TYR A 43 8.89 4.83 0.28
C TYR A 43 8.73 3.34 0.61
N ASN A 44 9.85 2.65 0.87
CA ASN A 44 9.85 1.22 1.14
C ASN A 44 9.37 0.91 2.57
N ALA A 45 9.81 1.70 3.55
CA ALA A 45 9.39 1.59 4.94
C ALA A 45 7.86 1.74 5.06
N SER A 46 7.27 2.73 4.39
CA SER A 46 5.82 2.93 4.41
C SER A 46 5.04 1.75 3.82
N HIS A 47 5.56 1.13 2.76
CA HIS A 47 4.95 -0.11 2.21
C HIS A 47 5.06 -1.27 3.19
N ALA A 48 6.25 -1.45 3.75
CA ALA A 48 6.59 -2.54 4.64
C ALA A 48 5.84 -2.47 5.97
N LEU A 49 5.62 -1.27 6.51
CA LEU A 49 5.09 -1.08 7.87
C LEU A 49 3.57 -0.96 7.94
N MET A 50 2.87 -0.79 6.83
CA MET A 50 1.41 -0.65 6.81
C MET A 50 0.68 -1.87 7.40
N VAL A 51 1.04 -3.08 6.98
CA VAL A 51 0.44 -4.33 7.50
C VAL A 51 0.83 -4.58 8.96
N PRO A 52 2.12 -4.50 9.36
CA PRO A 52 2.52 -4.61 10.76
C PRO A 52 1.80 -3.63 11.69
N LEU A 53 1.58 -2.38 11.25
CA LEU A 53 0.84 -1.39 12.02
C LEU A 53 -0.57 -1.89 12.35
N HIS A 54 -1.34 -2.28 11.34
CA HIS A 54 -2.69 -2.79 11.56
C HIS A 54 -2.72 -4.10 12.35
N TYR A 55 -1.73 -4.97 12.16
CA TYR A 55 -1.58 -6.20 12.93
C TYR A 55 -1.39 -5.88 14.42
N ALA A 56 -0.48 -4.98 14.75
CA ALA A 56 -0.17 -4.61 16.13
C ALA A 56 -1.40 -4.11 16.87
N TYR A 57 -2.21 -3.26 16.24
CA TYR A 57 -3.43 -2.74 16.85
C TYR A 57 -4.57 -3.75 16.91
N LYS A 58 -4.74 -4.59 15.88
CA LYS A 58 -5.78 -5.64 15.86
C LYS A 58 -5.57 -6.70 16.95
N TYR A 59 -4.31 -7.06 17.21
CA TYR A 59 -3.95 -8.14 18.13
C TYR A 59 -3.40 -7.67 19.48
N ASP A 60 -3.43 -6.37 19.75
CA ASP A 60 -2.85 -5.77 20.95
C ASP A 60 -1.38 -6.16 21.21
N ASP A 61 -0.56 -6.19 20.14
CA ASP A 61 0.87 -6.44 20.26
C ASP A 61 1.56 -5.23 20.91
N ARG A 62 1.75 -5.32 22.24
CA ARG A 62 2.27 -4.22 23.06
C ARG A 62 3.68 -3.81 22.67
N GLN A 63 4.54 -4.77 22.32
CA GLN A 63 5.93 -4.47 21.99
C GLN A 63 6.00 -3.76 20.64
N LEU A 64 5.27 -4.27 19.64
CA LEU A 64 5.27 -3.64 18.32
C LEU A 64 4.61 -2.25 18.35
N LYS A 65 3.54 -2.06 19.13
CA LYS A 65 2.94 -0.72 19.37
C LYS A 65 3.96 0.26 19.97
N LYS A 66 4.72 -0.17 20.97
CA LYS A 66 5.78 0.64 21.59
C LYS A 66 6.89 0.99 20.58
N ASP A 67 7.26 0.06 19.71
CA ASP A 67 8.27 0.32 18.67
C ASP A 67 7.77 1.34 17.65
N PHE A 68 6.48 1.30 17.28
CA PHE A 68 5.87 2.33 16.46
C PHE A 68 5.87 3.70 17.16
N GLU A 69 5.41 3.77 18.41
CA GLU A 69 5.42 5.00 19.21
C GLU A 69 6.82 5.61 19.28
N ALA A 70 7.84 4.83 19.63
CA ALA A 70 9.22 5.30 19.66
C ALA A 70 9.73 5.78 18.29
N ASN A 71 9.30 5.17 17.18
CA ASN A 71 9.65 5.62 15.83
C ASN A 71 8.98 6.98 15.50
N ILE A 72 7.69 7.11 15.82
CA ILE A 72 6.92 8.33 15.56
C ILE A 72 7.38 9.50 16.43
N GLU A 73 7.74 9.26 17.69
CA GLU A 73 8.33 10.29 18.57
C GLU A 73 9.63 10.85 17.98
N ARG A 74 10.52 9.98 17.45
CA ARG A 74 11.75 10.43 16.78
C ARG A 74 11.44 11.25 15.52
N PHE A 75 10.45 10.82 14.74
CA PHE A 75 9.99 11.57 13.58
C PHE A 75 9.47 12.96 13.98
N LEU A 76 8.59 13.06 14.97
CA LEU A 76 8.02 14.34 15.42
C LEU A 76 9.08 15.28 16.01
N LYS A 77 10.14 14.72 16.63
CA LYS A 77 11.25 15.47 17.20
C LYS A 77 12.22 16.00 16.14
N ALA A 78 12.62 15.16 15.19
CA ALA A 78 13.66 15.47 14.21
C ALA A 78 13.18 15.32 12.76
N GLY A 79 12.64 14.16 12.42
CA GLY A 79 12.35 13.79 11.03
C GLY A 79 11.34 14.67 10.29
N LYS A 80 10.41 15.31 11.00
CA LYS A 80 9.42 16.22 10.37
C LYS A 80 10.06 17.41 9.65
N ASN A 81 11.28 17.79 10.05
CA ASN A 81 12.03 18.89 9.44
C ASN A 81 12.86 18.41 8.23
N GLU A 82 13.10 17.10 8.10
CA GLU A 82 13.80 16.49 6.96
C GLU A 82 12.85 16.12 5.81
N LEU A 83 11.54 16.03 6.09
CA LEU A 83 10.54 15.72 5.10
C LEU A 83 10.23 16.95 4.23
N ASN A 84 10.69 16.97 2.99
CA ASN A 84 10.37 18.03 2.03
C ASN A 84 9.35 17.58 1.00
N ILE A 85 8.05 17.73 1.31
CA ILE A 85 6.98 17.39 0.36
C ILE A 85 6.84 18.39 -0.81
N GLN A 86 7.50 19.54 -0.73
CA GLN A 86 7.46 20.55 -1.80
C GLN A 86 8.41 20.17 -2.95
N ALA A 87 9.52 19.51 -2.62
CA ALA A 87 10.48 19.02 -3.60
C ALA A 87 9.83 17.96 -4.51
N GLU A 88 9.84 18.20 -5.82
CA GLU A 88 9.20 17.34 -6.82
C GLU A 88 9.67 15.88 -6.72
N GLY A 89 10.98 15.66 -6.55
CA GLY A 89 11.57 14.32 -6.43
C GLY A 89 11.24 13.57 -5.14
N GLU A 90 10.72 14.27 -4.12
CA GLU A 90 10.40 13.69 -2.80
C GLU A 90 8.90 13.61 -2.52
N ARG A 91 8.06 14.31 -3.29
CA ARG A 91 6.63 14.45 -3.02
C ARG A 91 5.91 13.10 -2.94
N LEU A 92 6.11 12.23 -3.92
CA LEU A 92 5.46 10.91 -3.95
C LEU A 92 5.81 10.07 -2.72
N SER A 93 7.09 9.99 -2.38
CA SER A 93 7.57 9.20 -1.23
C SER A 93 7.20 9.83 0.10
N GLY A 94 7.15 11.16 0.16
CA GLY A 94 6.63 11.90 1.30
C GLY A 94 5.13 11.67 1.51
N LEU A 95 4.31 11.78 0.47
CA LEU A 95 2.85 11.53 0.56
C LEU A 95 2.55 10.09 1.00
N GLN A 96 3.30 9.12 0.50
CA GLN A 96 3.14 7.75 0.97
C GLN A 96 3.45 7.62 2.46
N TYR A 97 4.52 8.26 2.94
CA TYR A 97 4.89 8.25 4.35
C TYR A 97 3.85 8.98 5.21
N LEU A 98 3.36 10.14 4.77
CA LEU A 98 2.27 10.84 5.43
C LEU A 98 0.98 10.00 5.49
N TYR A 99 0.69 9.19 4.47
CA TYR A 99 -0.43 8.26 4.50
C TYR A 99 -0.25 7.18 5.57
N PHE A 100 0.92 6.55 5.64
CA PHE A 100 1.25 5.61 6.71
C PHE A 100 1.11 6.25 8.11
N LEU A 101 1.63 7.47 8.29
CA LEU A 101 1.50 8.22 9.53
C LEU A 101 0.04 8.53 9.87
N SER A 102 -0.82 8.80 8.87
CA SER A 102 -2.24 9.06 9.10
C SER A 102 -3.01 7.85 9.61
N GLU A 103 -2.63 6.64 9.19
CA GLU A 103 -3.18 5.39 9.74
C GLU A 103 -2.75 5.21 11.20
N TYR A 104 -1.48 5.50 11.52
CA TYR A 104 -1.01 5.46 12.91
C TYR A 104 -1.74 6.48 13.78
N ALA A 105 -1.85 7.73 13.33
CA ALA A 105 -2.53 8.79 14.06
C ALA A 105 -3.99 8.42 14.37
N LEU A 106 -4.68 7.79 13.42
CA LEU A 106 -6.05 7.29 13.61
C LEU A 106 -6.12 6.18 14.65
N LEU A 107 -5.22 5.19 14.57
CA LEU A 107 -5.20 4.04 15.47
C LEU A 107 -4.78 4.41 16.91
N ASN A 108 -3.78 5.28 17.06
CA ASN A 108 -3.26 5.71 18.36
C ASN A 108 -3.97 6.94 18.94
N LYS A 109 -4.80 7.62 18.14
CA LYS A 109 -5.41 8.91 18.50
C LYS A 109 -4.38 10.01 18.82
N ASP A 110 -3.23 9.97 18.15
CA ASP A 110 -2.15 10.94 18.32
C ASP A 110 -2.53 12.29 17.69
N LYS A 111 -2.84 13.27 18.54
CA LYS A 111 -3.29 14.60 18.11
C LYS A 111 -2.17 15.46 17.53
N ASP A 112 -0.95 15.32 18.03
CA ASP A 112 0.17 16.16 17.58
C ASP A 112 0.60 15.76 16.17
N LEU A 113 0.67 14.45 15.93
CA LEU A 113 0.87 13.92 14.59
C LEU A 113 -0.29 14.30 13.67
N ALA A 114 -1.54 14.16 14.12
CA ALA A 114 -2.71 14.51 13.32
C ALA A 114 -2.74 16.00 12.93
N ASN A 115 -2.34 16.91 13.83
CA ASN A 115 -2.22 18.34 13.56
C ASN A 115 -1.14 18.62 12.50
N TYR A 116 0.02 17.96 12.61
CA TYR A 116 1.07 18.05 11.59
C TYR A 116 0.56 17.59 10.22
N LEU A 117 -0.07 16.42 10.16
CA LEU A 117 -0.62 15.85 8.93
C LEU A 117 -1.69 16.76 8.30
N LEU A 118 -2.56 17.37 9.13
CA LEU A 118 -3.58 18.31 8.67
C LEU A 118 -2.95 19.53 7.99
N LYS A 119 -1.85 20.06 8.55
CA LYS A 119 -1.11 21.16 7.92
C LYS A 119 -0.52 20.73 6.58
N GLN A 120 0.12 19.56 6.53
CA GLN A 120 0.75 19.06 5.30
C GLN A 120 -0.28 18.85 4.19
N ILE A 121 -1.40 18.18 4.47
CA ILE A 121 -2.40 17.89 3.44
C ILE A 121 -3.09 19.15 2.91
N LYS A 122 -3.30 20.17 3.76
CA LYS A 122 -3.79 21.48 3.31
C LYS A 122 -2.82 22.16 2.34
N ALA A 123 -1.53 22.12 2.65
CA ALA A 123 -0.50 22.66 1.77
C ALA A 123 -0.44 21.91 0.43
N VAL A 124 -0.49 20.56 0.45
CA VAL A 124 -0.56 19.75 -0.79
C VAL A 124 -1.77 20.13 -1.63
N TRP A 125 -2.92 20.36 -0.97
CA TRP A 125 -4.17 20.60 -1.66
C TRP A 125 -4.27 21.98 -2.29
N TYR A 126 -3.72 23.02 -1.65
CA TYR A 126 -3.90 24.41 -2.06
C TYR A 126 -2.63 25.15 -2.49
N ASP A 127 -1.46 24.78 -1.96
CA ASP A 127 -0.29 25.64 -1.98
C ASP A 127 0.90 25.04 -2.76
N ILE A 128 1.00 23.71 -2.84
CA ILE A 128 2.14 23.02 -3.43
C ILE A 128 1.85 22.68 -4.90
N PRO A 129 2.68 23.14 -5.86
CA PRO A 129 2.51 22.81 -7.27
C PRO A 129 2.40 21.32 -7.53
N ALA A 130 1.37 20.91 -8.26
CA ALA A 130 1.09 19.51 -8.57
C ALA A 130 1.56 19.17 -9.98
N TRP A 131 2.61 18.35 -10.08
CA TRP A 131 3.17 17.93 -11.35
C TRP A 131 2.26 16.94 -12.09
N GLN A 132 2.29 16.90 -13.42
CA GLN A 132 1.58 15.90 -14.22
C GLN A 132 2.39 15.62 -15.49
N TRP A 133 2.45 14.35 -15.91
CA TRP A 133 3.22 13.98 -17.10
C TRP A 133 2.83 14.78 -18.35
N GLY A 134 3.85 15.19 -19.11
CA GLY A 134 3.67 15.80 -20.43
C GLY A 134 3.05 17.21 -20.42
N ARG A 135 3.11 17.92 -19.28
CA ARG A 135 2.64 19.31 -19.16
C ARG A 135 3.35 20.07 -18.04
N LYS A 136 3.13 21.39 -17.99
CA LYS A 136 3.54 22.23 -16.85
C LYS A 136 2.75 21.82 -15.59
N PRO A 137 3.37 21.93 -14.38
CA PRO A 137 2.67 21.72 -13.12
C PRO A 137 1.43 22.60 -12.99
N PHE A 138 0.41 22.08 -12.31
CA PHE A 138 -0.71 22.85 -11.80
C PHE A 138 -0.28 23.66 -10.58
N ASN A 139 -1.05 24.68 -10.20
CA ASN A 139 -0.73 25.45 -9.01
C ASN A 139 -0.84 24.60 -7.74
N ASN A 140 -1.74 23.60 -7.73
CA ASN A 140 -1.93 22.70 -6.61
C ASN A 140 -2.66 21.39 -6.98
N LEU A 141 -2.77 20.47 -6.02
CA LEU A 141 -3.42 19.18 -6.24
C LEU A 141 -4.92 19.33 -6.56
N LYS A 142 -5.61 20.30 -5.96
CA LYS A 142 -7.02 20.57 -6.24
C LYS A 142 -7.24 20.86 -7.73
N GLU A 143 -6.45 21.78 -8.30
CA GLU A 143 -6.55 22.14 -9.71
C GLU A 143 -6.26 20.93 -10.61
N ARG A 144 -5.26 20.11 -10.27
CA ARG A 144 -4.95 18.87 -10.99
C ARG A 144 -6.13 17.90 -11.00
N VAL A 145 -6.74 17.66 -9.84
CA VAL A 145 -7.91 16.75 -9.72
C VAL A 145 -9.11 17.29 -10.48
N VAL A 146 -9.42 18.58 -10.35
CA VAL A 146 -10.51 19.24 -11.09
C VAL A 146 -10.30 19.10 -12.58
N TRP A 147 -9.08 19.37 -13.07
CA TRP A 147 -8.75 19.20 -14.47
C TRP A 147 -8.97 17.76 -14.93
N LYS A 148 -8.46 16.76 -14.20
CA LYS A 148 -8.64 15.33 -14.54
C LYS A 148 -10.12 14.94 -14.65
N LEU A 149 -10.97 15.44 -13.74
CA LEU A 149 -12.40 15.20 -13.77
C LEU A 149 -13.11 15.84 -14.97
N SER A 150 -12.62 17.00 -15.41
CA SER A 150 -13.25 17.81 -16.47
C SER A 150 -12.84 17.45 -17.90
N VAL A 151 -11.62 16.96 -18.11
CA VAL A 151 -11.10 16.69 -19.46
C VAL A 151 -11.63 15.39 -20.04
N ASP A 152 -11.70 15.34 -21.37
CA ASP A 152 -12.11 14.15 -22.12
C ASP A 152 -11.10 12.99 -21.98
N LYS A 153 -11.56 11.76 -22.23
CA LYS A 153 -10.75 10.54 -22.28
C LYS A 153 -9.68 10.56 -23.37
N ASP A 154 -9.85 11.34 -24.42
CA ASP A 154 -8.89 11.46 -25.53
C ASP A 154 -7.54 12.06 -25.09
N VAL A 155 -7.48 12.65 -23.89
CA VAL A 155 -6.23 13.12 -23.27
C VAL A 155 -5.33 11.95 -22.79
N GLY A 156 -5.86 10.72 -22.75
CA GLY A 156 -5.10 9.50 -22.47
C GLY A 156 -4.48 9.47 -21.08
N TYR A 157 -3.29 8.89 -20.95
CA TYR A 157 -2.62 8.65 -19.67
C TYR A 157 -2.38 9.90 -18.83
N LYS A 158 -2.42 11.10 -19.43
CA LYS A 158 -2.25 12.35 -18.69
C LYS A 158 -3.38 12.60 -17.70
N ARG A 159 -4.55 11.99 -17.88
CA ARG A 159 -5.71 12.16 -16.98
C ARG A 159 -5.87 11.07 -15.92
N ILE A 160 -4.96 10.09 -15.84
CA ILE A 160 -5.06 9.01 -14.85
C ILE A 160 -4.89 9.55 -13.43
N ILE A 161 -5.56 8.92 -12.47
CA ILE A 161 -5.35 9.17 -11.05
C ILE A 161 -4.10 8.40 -10.62
N ILE A 162 -3.14 9.09 -10.01
CA ILE A 162 -1.83 8.53 -9.64
C ILE A 162 -1.71 8.40 -8.12
N ASP A 163 -0.63 7.77 -7.68
CA ASP A 163 -0.32 7.52 -6.26
C ASP A 163 -0.43 8.79 -5.40
N GLU A 164 -0.04 9.96 -5.91
CA GLU A 164 -0.14 11.22 -5.18
C GLU A 164 -1.60 11.61 -4.82
N GLU A 165 -2.56 11.46 -5.75
CA GLU A 165 -3.97 11.65 -5.42
C GLU A 165 -4.45 10.59 -4.43
N PHE A 166 -4.12 9.32 -4.68
CA PHE A 166 -4.56 8.21 -3.84
C PHE A 166 -4.12 8.36 -2.39
N PHE A 167 -2.86 8.69 -2.15
CA PHE A 167 -2.36 8.94 -0.79
C PHE A 167 -2.99 10.18 -0.17
N SER A 168 -3.17 11.26 -0.95
CA SER A 168 -3.82 12.48 -0.45
C SER A 168 -5.28 12.23 -0.03
N PHE A 169 -6.02 11.44 -0.82
CA PHE A 169 -7.38 11.01 -0.50
C PHE A 169 -7.39 10.14 0.77
N GLY A 170 -6.48 9.18 0.88
CA GLY A 170 -6.34 8.34 2.07
C GLY A 170 -6.02 9.13 3.35
N ILE A 171 -5.08 10.09 3.27
CA ILE A 171 -4.72 10.97 4.40
C ILE A 171 -5.96 11.78 4.84
N ALA A 172 -6.64 12.43 3.90
CA ALA A 172 -7.81 13.23 4.23
C ALA A 172 -8.95 12.41 4.83
N ALA A 173 -9.17 11.20 4.30
CA ALA A 173 -10.15 10.25 4.80
C ALA A 173 -9.89 9.86 6.27
N ASN A 174 -8.64 9.54 6.61
CA ASN A 174 -8.24 9.21 7.98
C ASN A 174 -8.39 10.41 8.91
N LEU A 175 -7.89 11.58 8.51
CA LEU A 175 -7.98 12.79 9.33
C LEU A 175 -9.42 13.26 9.53
N THR A 176 -10.35 12.94 8.63
CA THR A 176 -11.79 13.28 8.80
C THR A 176 -12.39 12.61 10.04
N LYS A 177 -11.87 11.46 10.47
CA LYS A 177 -12.30 10.84 11.74
C LYS A 177 -11.87 11.63 12.97
N ILE A 178 -10.75 12.33 12.88
CA ILE A 178 -10.18 13.13 13.96
C ILE A 178 -10.76 14.56 13.93
N TYR A 179 -10.92 15.13 12.73
CA TYR A 179 -11.42 16.48 12.48
C TYR A 179 -12.64 16.49 11.55
N PRO A 180 -13.79 15.95 11.97
CA PRO A 180 -14.98 15.76 11.10
C PRO A 180 -15.61 17.07 10.62
N LYS A 181 -15.21 18.21 11.18
CA LYS A 181 -15.71 19.55 10.81
C LYS A 181 -14.76 20.32 9.89
N ASP A 182 -13.55 19.81 9.61
CA ASP A 182 -12.60 20.52 8.76
C ASP A 182 -13.10 20.61 7.30
N PRO A 183 -13.25 21.83 6.74
CA PRO A 183 -13.82 22.01 5.41
C PRO A 183 -12.91 21.50 4.29
N THR A 184 -11.59 21.56 4.46
CA THR A 184 -10.64 21.08 3.44
C THR A 184 -10.71 19.56 3.35
N LEU A 185 -10.75 18.85 4.48
CA LEU A 185 -10.87 17.39 4.48
C LEU A 185 -12.17 16.93 3.81
N LYS A 186 -13.29 17.59 4.11
CA LYS A 186 -14.58 17.34 3.44
C LYS A 186 -14.51 17.58 1.93
N GLU A 187 -13.84 18.65 1.50
CA GLU A 187 -13.65 18.93 0.09
C GLU A 187 -12.85 17.82 -0.61
N ILE A 188 -11.72 17.41 -0.02
CA ILE A 188 -10.88 16.34 -0.58
C ILE A 188 -11.68 15.04 -0.68
N ASN A 189 -12.42 14.65 0.35
CA ASN A 189 -13.24 13.44 0.34
C ASN A 189 -14.37 13.51 -0.70
N ARG A 190 -14.95 14.69 -0.93
CA ARG A 190 -15.93 14.91 -2.00
C ARG A 190 -15.30 14.69 -3.36
N TYR A 191 -14.12 15.27 -3.63
CA TYR A 191 -13.42 15.04 -4.90
C TYR A 191 -12.99 13.59 -5.08
N ALA A 192 -12.54 12.92 -4.01
CA ALA A 192 -12.23 11.50 -4.05
C ALA A 192 -13.48 10.70 -4.47
N LEU A 193 -14.65 10.97 -3.86
CA LEU A 193 -15.90 10.32 -4.22
C LEU A 193 -16.27 10.53 -5.70
N GLU A 194 -16.16 11.75 -6.20
CA GLU A 194 -16.46 12.05 -7.61
C GLU A 194 -15.47 11.36 -8.57
N VAL A 195 -14.19 11.30 -8.22
CA VAL A 195 -13.18 10.51 -8.94
C VAL A 195 -13.60 9.04 -8.99
N PHE A 196 -13.91 8.42 -7.86
CA PHE A 196 -14.28 7.01 -7.84
C PHE A 196 -15.60 6.74 -8.56
N LYS A 197 -16.60 7.63 -8.49
CA LYS A 197 -17.84 7.51 -9.28
C LYS A 197 -17.56 7.56 -10.78
N GLN A 198 -16.75 8.53 -11.23
CA GLN A 198 -16.49 8.73 -12.66
C GLN A 198 -15.60 7.63 -13.26
N ARG A 199 -14.63 7.12 -12.48
CA ARG A 199 -13.55 6.26 -13.00
C ARG A 199 -13.74 4.77 -12.74
N SER A 200 -14.79 4.40 -11.99
CA SER A 200 -15.11 3.01 -11.69
C SER A 200 -15.85 2.35 -12.84
N TRP A 201 -15.49 1.10 -13.12
CA TRP A 201 -16.20 0.25 -14.05
C TRP A 201 -16.45 -1.12 -13.40
N PHE A 202 -17.70 -1.59 -13.47
CA PHE A 202 -18.09 -2.93 -13.07
C PHE A 202 -18.50 -3.75 -14.29
N ASP A 203 -18.10 -5.01 -14.34
CA ASP A 203 -18.68 -5.96 -15.30
C ASP A 203 -19.96 -6.61 -14.78
N GLU A 204 -20.57 -7.46 -15.61
CA GLU A 204 -21.77 -8.25 -15.31
C GLU A 204 -21.60 -9.16 -14.07
N ASP A 205 -20.37 -9.56 -13.78
CA ASP A 205 -20.03 -10.36 -12.61
C ASP A 205 -19.85 -9.49 -11.35
N GLY A 206 -19.89 -8.15 -11.47
CA GLY A 206 -19.60 -7.25 -10.37
C GLY A 206 -18.11 -7.21 -10.00
N ARG A 207 -17.21 -7.59 -10.90
CA ARG A 207 -15.77 -7.34 -10.75
C ARG A 207 -15.49 -5.88 -11.09
N TRP A 208 -14.57 -5.26 -10.36
CA TRP A 208 -14.31 -3.83 -10.45
C TRP A 208 -12.94 -3.51 -11.03
N LEU A 209 -12.91 -2.59 -11.99
CA LEU A 209 -11.72 -1.97 -12.56
C LEU A 209 -11.80 -0.45 -12.40
N PHE A 210 -10.64 0.19 -12.39
CA PHE A 210 -10.51 1.63 -12.20
C PHE A 210 -9.65 2.23 -13.32
N ASP A 211 -10.07 3.39 -13.83
CA ASP A 211 -9.39 4.13 -14.91
C ASP A 211 -9.14 3.31 -16.19
N ARG A 212 -10.04 2.37 -16.50
CA ARG A 212 -9.99 1.54 -17.70
C ARG A 212 -9.93 2.40 -18.97
N GLY A 213 -9.00 2.06 -19.88
CA GLY A 213 -8.79 2.73 -21.16
C GLY A 213 -7.91 3.98 -21.08
N ASN A 214 -7.77 4.59 -19.90
CA ASN A 214 -6.90 5.77 -19.75
C ASN A 214 -5.41 5.40 -19.79
N TYR A 215 -5.05 4.12 -19.82
CA TYR A 215 -3.66 3.66 -19.88
C TYR A 215 -3.23 3.20 -21.28
N ASP A 216 -4.09 3.31 -22.29
CA ASP A 216 -3.87 2.73 -23.63
C ASP A 216 -2.64 3.31 -24.33
N ASP A 217 -2.37 4.59 -24.14
CA ASP A 217 -1.22 5.32 -24.69
C ASP A 217 -0.08 5.50 -23.66
N TYR A 218 -0.17 4.84 -22.50
CA TYR A 218 0.87 4.95 -21.48
C TYR A 218 2.16 4.23 -21.89
N LYS A 219 3.29 4.94 -21.84
CA LYS A 219 4.58 4.44 -22.33
C LYS A 219 5.01 3.10 -21.71
N ASP A 220 4.70 2.86 -20.44
CA ASP A 220 5.09 1.63 -19.74
C ASP A 220 4.27 0.42 -20.23
N HIS A 221 3.15 0.65 -20.94
CA HIS A 221 2.27 -0.37 -21.52
C HIS A 221 2.48 -0.57 -23.02
N ALA A 222 3.42 0.15 -23.64
CA ALA A 222 3.66 0.10 -25.09
C ALA A 222 4.02 -1.30 -25.62
N TYR A 223 4.40 -2.23 -24.74
CA TYR A 223 4.79 -3.60 -25.06
C TYR A 223 3.89 -4.66 -24.39
N ALA A 224 2.73 -4.26 -23.87
CA ALA A 224 1.82 -5.13 -23.13
C ALA A 224 1.33 -6.35 -23.95
N GLY A 225 1.34 -6.31 -25.28
CA GLY A 225 0.94 -7.43 -26.13
C GLY A 225 1.94 -8.60 -26.20
N TYR A 226 3.13 -8.49 -25.60
CA TYR A 226 4.15 -9.56 -25.62
C TYR A 226 4.03 -10.52 -24.43
N GLN A 227 4.08 -11.83 -24.70
CA GLN A 227 4.11 -12.87 -23.67
C GLN A 227 5.53 -13.34 -23.30
N THR A 228 6.55 -12.92 -24.06
CA THR A 228 7.96 -13.24 -23.83
C THR A 228 8.80 -12.00 -24.10
N LYS A 229 9.99 -11.88 -23.48
CA LYS A 229 10.92 -10.72 -23.63
C LYS A 229 11.61 -10.64 -25.00
N LEU A 230 11.01 -11.23 -26.03
CA LEU A 230 11.46 -11.17 -27.42
C LEU A 230 10.77 -9.98 -28.13
N VAL A 231 11.12 -8.78 -27.69
CA VAL A 231 10.52 -7.52 -28.18
C VAL A 231 11.20 -7.08 -29.47
N LYS A 232 10.40 -6.69 -30.47
CA LYS A 232 10.89 -6.15 -31.75
C LYS A 232 10.33 -4.76 -32.04
N GLU A 233 9.07 -4.54 -31.70
CA GLU A 233 8.34 -3.30 -31.94
C GLU A 233 7.35 -3.04 -30.81
N LYS A 234 6.69 -1.88 -30.82
CA LYS A 234 5.60 -1.61 -29.86
C LYS A 234 4.39 -2.47 -30.23
N ARG A 235 3.77 -3.08 -29.21
CA ARG A 235 2.54 -3.86 -29.33
C ARG A 235 1.60 -3.46 -28.18
N PRO A 236 1.04 -2.24 -28.22
CA PRO A 236 0.13 -1.78 -27.18
C PRO A 236 -1.16 -2.61 -27.21
N LEU A 237 -1.86 -2.63 -26.09
CA LEU A 237 -3.20 -3.19 -25.96
C LEU A 237 -4.17 -2.03 -25.68
N THR A 238 -5.45 -2.26 -25.95
CA THR A 238 -6.53 -1.32 -25.62
C THR A 238 -7.21 -1.70 -24.30
N ASP A 239 -8.03 -0.78 -23.78
CA ASP A 239 -8.74 -0.93 -22.51
C ASP A 239 -7.80 -1.26 -21.34
N MET A 240 -6.60 -0.72 -21.37
CA MET A 240 -5.56 -0.95 -20.37
C MET A 240 -5.97 -0.36 -19.03
N VAL A 241 -5.46 -0.98 -17.98
CA VAL A 241 -5.67 -0.63 -16.58
C VAL A 241 -4.34 -0.59 -15.86
N ALA A 242 -4.34 -0.10 -14.62
CA ALA A 242 -3.16 -0.09 -13.76
C ALA A 242 -2.53 -1.49 -13.60
N ASP A 243 -1.22 -1.50 -13.35
CA ASP A 243 -0.51 -2.72 -13.02
C ASP A 243 -0.78 -3.18 -11.58
N SER A 244 -0.68 -4.50 -11.33
CA SER A 244 -0.98 -5.09 -10.02
C SER A 244 -0.01 -4.66 -8.92
N SER A 245 1.21 -4.22 -9.28
CA SER A 245 2.27 -3.86 -8.32
C SER A 245 2.17 -2.43 -7.82
N HIS A 246 1.45 -1.54 -8.51
CA HIS A 246 1.07 -0.24 -7.95
C HIS A 246 -0.30 -0.34 -7.27
N PHE A 247 -1.23 -1.06 -7.87
CA PHE A 247 -2.62 -1.11 -7.45
C PHE A 247 -2.87 -1.85 -6.12
N PHE A 248 -1.90 -2.62 -5.60
CA PHE A 248 -2.02 -3.24 -4.27
C PHE A 248 -2.28 -2.24 -3.14
N ARG A 249 -2.02 -0.94 -3.37
CA ARG A 249 -2.25 0.12 -2.39
C ARG A 249 -3.75 0.40 -2.17
N VAL A 250 -4.52 0.24 -3.24
CA VAL A 250 -5.93 0.67 -3.35
C VAL A 250 -6.88 0.01 -2.34
N PRO A 251 -6.77 -1.30 -2.00
CA PRO A 251 -7.59 -1.91 -0.96
C PRO A 251 -7.63 -1.12 0.34
N LYS A 252 -6.46 -0.60 0.78
CA LYS A 252 -6.34 0.11 2.04
C LYS A 252 -6.86 1.54 1.94
N ILE A 253 -6.59 2.23 0.83
CA ILE A 253 -7.13 3.57 0.55
C ILE A 253 -8.67 3.54 0.46
N LEU A 254 -9.25 2.55 -0.23
CA LEU A 254 -10.70 2.38 -0.28
C LEU A 254 -11.29 2.13 1.11
N LEU A 255 -10.58 1.40 1.98
CA LEU A 255 -11.01 1.20 3.37
C LEU A 255 -10.97 2.52 4.17
N SER A 256 -9.91 3.33 4.03
CA SER A 256 -9.84 4.66 4.64
C SER A 256 -11.00 5.54 4.17
N LEU A 257 -11.26 5.58 2.86
CA LEU A 257 -12.35 6.36 2.25
C LEU A 257 -13.73 5.86 2.69
N GLN A 258 -13.98 4.56 2.65
CA GLN A 258 -15.21 3.94 3.18
C GLN A 258 -15.45 4.41 4.61
N ASN A 259 -14.42 4.28 5.44
CA ASN A 259 -14.53 4.59 6.85
C ASN A 259 -14.68 6.08 7.09
N SER A 260 -14.22 6.99 6.23
CA SER A 260 -14.41 8.44 6.42
C SER A 260 -15.89 8.88 6.50
N TYR A 261 -16.82 8.07 5.98
CA TYR A 261 -18.25 8.32 5.99
C TYR A 261 -18.97 7.61 7.16
N PRO A 262 -20.18 8.08 7.55
CA PRO A 262 -21.01 7.36 8.52
C PRO A 262 -21.35 5.94 8.05
N VAL A 263 -21.36 4.99 8.98
CA VAL A 263 -21.73 3.60 8.68
C VAL A 263 -23.12 3.57 8.04
N ASN A 264 -23.26 2.80 6.97
CA ASN A 264 -24.48 2.65 6.17
C ASN A 264 -24.93 3.90 5.38
N SER A 265 -24.15 4.99 5.33
CA SER A 265 -24.43 6.07 4.37
C SER A 265 -24.31 5.55 2.92
N TYR A 266 -24.86 6.30 1.97
CA TYR A 266 -24.75 5.97 0.55
C TYR A 266 -23.29 5.82 0.12
N GLU A 267 -22.44 6.77 0.48
CA GLU A 267 -21.02 6.80 0.10
C GLU A 267 -20.19 5.74 0.85
N PHE A 268 -20.51 5.45 2.12
CA PHE A 268 -19.95 4.30 2.82
C PHE A 268 -20.24 3.00 2.03
N ASN A 269 -21.49 2.78 1.64
CA ASN A 269 -21.89 1.58 0.91
C ASN A 269 -21.31 1.54 -0.51
N LEU A 270 -21.13 2.69 -1.16
CA LEU A 270 -20.50 2.78 -2.47
C LEU A 270 -19.03 2.33 -2.42
N TYR A 271 -18.24 2.85 -1.47
CA TYR A 271 -16.86 2.39 -1.27
C TYR A 271 -16.78 0.91 -0.86
N LYS A 272 -17.71 0.44 -0.03
CA LYS A 272 -17.84 -0.98 0.30
C LYS A 272 -18.07 -1.84 -0.94
N ASN A 273 -18.87 -1.37 -1.89
CA ASN A 273 -19.11 -2.05 -3.17
C ASN A 273 -17.85 -2.06 -4.05
N PHE A 274 -17.09 -0.95 -4.14
CA PHE A 274 -15.80 -0.94 -4.84
C PHE A 274 -14.83 -1.97 -4.25
N ARG A 275 -14.72 -2.06 -2.91
CA ARG A 275 -13.86 -3.05 -2.23
C ARG A 275 -14.29 -4.49 -2.52
N LYS A 276 -15.60 -4.78 -2.49
CA LYS A 276 -16.13 -6.10 -2.84
C LYS A 276 -15.82 -6.47 -4.30
N GLY A 277 -16.04 -5.53 -5.23
CA GLY A 277 -15.72 -5.76 -6.64
C GLY A 277 -14.23 -5.90 -6.90
N LEU A 278 -13.39 -5.16 -6.17
CA LEU A 278 -11.94 -5.30 -6.22
C LEU A 278 -11.49 -6.67 -5.69
N ALA A 279 -12.10 -7.16 -4.61
CA ALA A 279 -11.81 -8.50 -4.11
C ALA A 279 -12.19 -9.58 -5.14
N LYS A 280 -13.34 -9.44 -5.82
CA LYS A 280 -13.75 -10.35 -6.89
C LYS A 280 -12.77 -10.30 -8.07
N GLN A 281 -12.42 -9.11 -8.54
CA GLN A 281 -11.44 -8.91 -9.60
C GLN A 281 -10.08 -9.53 -9.24
N PHE A 282 -9.58 -9.26 -8.03
CA PHE A 282 -8.31 -9.80 -7.56
C PHE A 282 -8.32 -11.33 -7.55
N LEU A 283 -9.32 -11.94 -6.94
CA LEU A 283 -9.40 -13.39 -6.75
C LEU A 283 -9.64 -14.17 -8.05
N GLU A 284 -10.42 -13.62 -8.98
CA GLU A 284 -10.83 -14.34 -10.19
C GLU A 284 -9.92 -14.05 -11.38
N ARG A 285 -9.40 -12.82 -11.48
CA ARG A 285 -8.66 -12.36 -12.66
C ARG A 285 -7.18 -12.14 -12.38
N VAL A 286 -6.81 -11.54 -11.26
CA VAL A 286 -5.42 -11.11 -11.02
C VAL A 286 -4.55 -12.21 -10.43
N VAL A 287 -4.98 -12.83 -9.33
CA VAL A 287 -4.21 -13.91 -8.70
C VAL A 287 -4.38 -15.22 -9.47
N LYS A 288 -3.28 -15.91 -9.73
CA LYS A 288 -3.25 -17.22 -10.38
C LYS A 288 -2.44 -18.18 -9.52
N ILE A 289 -2.98 -19.38 -9.30
CA ILE A 289 -2.26 -20.47 -8.65
C ILE A 289 -1.81 -21.45 -9.74
N ARG A 290 -0.52 -21.71 -9.84
CA ARG A 290 0.06 -22.67 -10.80
C ARG A 290 1.12 -23.51 -10.09
N ASN A 291 1.09 -24.83 -10.23
CA ASN A 291 2.04 -25.75 -9.58
C ASN A 291 2.20 -25.45 -8.07
N ASN A 292 1.06 -25.24 -7.41
CA ASN A 292 0.98 -24.86 -6.00
C ASN A 292 1.70 -23.55 -5.60
N LYS A 293 2.08 -22.70 -6.57
CA LYS A 293 2.68 -21.37 -6.34
C LYS A 293 1.72 -20.25 -6.69
N ILE A 294 1.83 -19.14 -5.98
CA ILE A 294 1.04 -17.93 -6.22
C ILE A 294 1.74 -17.02 -7.24
N TYR A 295 0.97 -16.51 -8.19
CA TYR A 295 1.39 -15.56 -9.19
C TYR A 295 0.37 -14.42 -9.30
N LEU A 296 0.83 -13.21 -9.60
CA LEU A 296 -0.03 -12.09 -9.99
C LEU A 296 0.12 -11.82 -11.48
N THR A 297 -0.98 -11.67 -12.21
CA THR A 297 -0.93 -11.09 -13.56
C THR A 297 -0.41 -9.66 -13.50
N ASN A 298 0.28 -9.20 -14.53
CA ASN A 298 0.88 -7.86 -14.49
C ASN A 298 -0.17 -6.74 -14.46
N TYR A 299 -1.34 -6.93 -15.08
CA TYR A 299 -2.40 -5.92 -15.15
C TYR A 299 -3.62 -6.32 -14.32
N MET A 300 -4.33 -5.30 -13.80
CA MET A 300 -5.48 -5.49 -12.92
C MET A 300 -6.68 -6.15 -13.58
N ASP A 301 -6.75 -6.22 -14.90
CA ASP A 301 -7.80 -6.92 -15.66
C ASP A 301 -7.56 -8.43 -15.81
N GLY A 302 -6.42 -8.93 -15.31
CA GLY A 302 -6.03 -10.34 -15.41
C GLY A 302 -5.18 -10.67 -16.64
N ARG A 303 -4.87 -9.71 -17.50
CA ARG A 303 -3.95 -9.90 -18.63
C ARG A 303 -2.49 -9.92 -18.15
N ASN A 304 -1.68 -10.65 -18.89
CA ASN A 304 -0.22 -10.58 -18.80
C ASN A 304 0.36 -9.98 -20.07
N GLY A 305 1.54 -9.40 -19.91
CA GLY A 305 2.27 -8.70 -20.94
C GLY A 305 3.62 -8.23 -20.44
N ILE A 306 4.45 -7.70 -21.32
CA ILE A 306 5.63 -6.95 -20.88
C ILE A 306 5.19 -5.59 -20.35
N TYR A 307 5.67 -5.25 -19.16
CA TYR A 307 5.47 -3.96 -18.50
C TYR A 307 6.82 -3.27 -18.28
N ARG A 308 6.89 -1.95 -18.47
CA ARG A 308 8.10 -1.14 -18.22
C ARG A 308 9.34 -1.64 -19.00
N TRP A 309 9.15 -1.93 -20.28
CA TRP A 309 10.28 -2.25 -21.17
C TRP A 309 11.22 -1.05 -21.30
N GLU A 310 12.52 -1.29 -21.17
CA GLU A 310 13.60 -0.29 -21.17
C GLU A 310 13.44 0.81 -20.12
N TYR A 311 12.71 0.50 -19.03
CA TYR A 311 12.59 1.44 -17.93
C TYR A 311 13.95 1.67 -17.26
N PRO A 312 14.34 2.92 -16.92
CA PRO A 312 15.71 3.24 -16.51
C PRO A 312 16.26 2.37 -15.38
N SER A 313 15.43 1.99 -14.41
CA SER A 313 15.86 1.16 -13.28
C SER A 313 15.99 -0.35 -13.60
N LEU A 314 15.56 -0.80 -14.78
CA LEU A 314 15.61 -2.19 -15.21
C LEU A 314 16.72 -2.45 -16.24
N GLY A 315 17.26 -1.39 -16.84
CA GLY A 315 18.28 -1.45 -17.88
C GLY A 315 17.73 -1.67 -19.29
N LYS A 316 18.63 -1.64 -20.28
CA LYS A 316 18.31 -1.83 -21.70
C LYS A 316 17.84 -3.25 -21.99
N ASN A 317 16.93 -3.41 -22.95
CA ASN A 317 16.37 -4.71 -23.38
C ASN A 317 15.79 -5.55 -22.23
N ASN A 318 15.18 -4.88 -21.24
CA ASN A 318 14.60 -5.54 -20.09
C ASN A 318 13.30 -4.87 -19.67
N GLY A 319 12.46 -5.61 -18.95
CA GLY A 319 11.17 -5.19 -18.45
C GLY A 319 10.58 -6.29 -17.59
N HIS A 320 9.40 -6.05 -17.01
CA HIS A 320 8.68 -7.07 -16.28
C HIS A 320 7.90 -7.96 -17.26
N GLY A 321 8.31 -9.21 -17.41
CA GLY A 321 7.59 -10.23 -18.17
C GLY A 321 6.36 -10.76 -17.41
N PRO A 322 5.58 -11.68 -18.01
CA PRO A 322 4.41 -12.26 -17.36
C PRO A 322 4.71 -12.77 -15.94
N TYR A 323 3.87 -12.38 -14.99
CA TYR A 323 3.95 -12.72 -13.57
C TYR A 323 5.16 -12.18 -12.79
N GLU A 324 6.06 -11.39 -13.39
CA GLU A 324 7.24 -10.87 -12.69
C GLU A 324 6.90 -9.82 -11.62
N LEU A 325 5.67 -9.29 -11.62
CA LEU A 325 5.16 -8.40 -10.58
C LEU A 325 4.65 -9.12 -9.31
N THR A 326 4.69 -10.46 -9.27
CA THR A 326 4.21 -11.28 -8.14
C THR A 326 4.81 -10.90 -6.78
N SER A 327 6.07 -10.44 -6.75
CA SER A 327 6.74 -10.09 -5.49
C SER A 327 6.04 -8.97 -4.69
N SER A 328 5.22 -8.15 -5.36
CA SER A 328 4.39 -7.13 -4.72
C SER A 328 3.28 -7.72 -3.84
N PHE A 329 2.83 -8.96 -4.12
CA PHE A 329 1.83 -9.64 -3.29
C PHE A 329 2.30 -9.71 -1.82
N GLY A 330 3.57 -10.06 -1.61
CA GLY A 330 4.18 -10.22 -0.30
C GLY A 330 4.30 -8.94 0.53
N ILE A 331 4.03 -7.75 -0.04
CA ILE A 331 3.96 -6.51 0.74
C ILE A 331 2.75 -6.54 1.70
N GLY A 332 1.69 -7.27 1.34
CA GLY A 332 0.62 -7.65 2.28
C GLY A 332 -0.69 -6.86 2.16
N TRP A 333 -0.74 -5.79 1.38
CA TRP A 333 -1.87 -4.85 1.40
C TRP A 333 -3.17 -5.41 0.81
N TRP A 334 -3.14 -6.52 0.05
CA TRP A 334 -4.38 -7.18 -0.37
C TRP A 334 -5.18 -7.71 0.83
N GLY A 335 -4.55 -7.90 1.99
CA GLY A 335 -5.21 -8.33 3.23
C GLY A 335 -6.27 -7.32 3.71
N PHE A 336 -6.17 -6.05 3.31
CA PHE A 336 -7.16 -5.02 3.62
C PHE A 336 -8.48 -5.15 2.83
N LEU A 337 -8.62 -6.16 1.97
CA LEU A 337 -9.89 -6.50 1.34
C LEU A 337 -10.88 -7.19 2.30
N GLU A 338 -10.45 -7.58 3.52
CA GLU A 338 -11.28 -8.26 4.53
C GLU A 338 -11.98 -9.50 3.96
N ASN A 339 -11.26 -10.29 3.17
CA ASN A 339 -11.78 -11.47 2.48
C ASN A 339 -11.00 -12.72 2.90
N GLN A 340 -11.70 -13.71 3.47
CA GLN A 340 -11.09 -14.93 3.99
C GLN A 340 -10.25 -15.70 2.95
N LYS A 341 -10.65 -15.69 1.67
CA LYS A 341 -9.86 -16.35 0.60
C LYS A 341 -8.51 -15.65 0.40
N VAL A 342 -8.47 -14.32 0.51
CA VAL A 342 -7.22 -13.54 0.43
C VAL A 342 -6.31 -13.88 1.61
N ASN A 343 -6.86 -14.03 2.81
CA ASN A 343 -6.09 -14.41 4.00
C ASN A 343 -5.45 -15.79 3.86
N ILE A 344 -6.19 -16.75 3.30
CA ILE A 344 -5.69 -18.10 2.99
C ILE A 344 -4.55 -18.03 1.95
N LEU A 345 -4.68 -17.19 0.92
CA LEU A 345 -3.62 -16.98 -0.07
C LEU A 345 -2.35 -16.41 0.57
N TYR A 346 -2.48 -15.45 1.48
CA TYR A 346 -1.34 -14.90 2.23
C TYR A 346 -0.64 -15.94 3.09
N TYR A 347 -1.40 -16.77 3.80
CA TYR A 347 -0.83 -17.85 4.59
C TYR A 347 -0.09 -18.85 3.70
N LYS A 348 -0.66 -19.21 2.54
CA LYS A 348 0.00 -20.07 1.57
C LYS A 348 1.30 -19.46 1.04
N TYR A 349 1.29 -18.18 0.67
CA TYR A 349 2.49 -17.49 0.18
C TYR A 349 3.58 -17.39 1.26
N TYR A 350 3.20 -17.17 2.52
CA TYR A 350 4.13 -17.26 3.65
C TYR A 350 4.81 -18.64 3.73
N GLN A 351 4.07 -19.74 3.57
CA GLN A 351 4.65 -21.09 3.55
C GLN A 351 5.58 -21.31 2.34
N GLU A 352 5.23 -20.76 1.17
CA GLU A 352 6.06 -20.81 -0.04
C GLU A 352 7.42 -20.10 0.15
N LEU A 353 7.45 -18.98 0.88
CA LEU A 353 8.69 -18.26 1.20
C LEU A 353 9.49 -18.96 2.30
N ARG A 354 8.82 -19.42 3.36
CA ARG A 354 9.47 -20.06 4.52
C ARG A 354 10.18 -21.37 4.17
N SER A 355 9.66 -22.15 3.23
CA SER A 355 10.21 -23.46 2.85
C SER A 355 11.59 -23.42 2.19
N ARG A 356 12.13 -22.23 1.87
CA ARG A 356 13.40 -22.03 1.13
C ARG A 356 14.66 -21.91 2.02
N ASN A 357 14.66 -22.43 3.26
CA ASN A 357 15.73 -22.22 4.26
C ASN A 357 16.03 -20.75 4.58
N GLU A 358 15.08 -19.84 4.32
CA GLU A 358 15.27 -18.39 4.44
C GLU A 358 15.29 -17.89 5.88
N LYS A 359 14.87 -18.69 6.88
CA LYS A 359 14.74 -18.23 8.27
C LYS A 359 16.07 -17.75 8.89
N LYS A 360 17.13 -18.59 8.82
CA LYS A 360 18.45 -18.23 9.37
C LYS A 360 19.08 -17.07 8.61
N LEU A 361 18.89 -17.04 7.28
CA LEU A 361 19.33 -15.94 6.44
C LEU A 361 18.64 -14.62 6.84
N CYS A 362 17.33 -14.65 7.05
CA CYS A 362 16.56 -13.49 7.44
C CYS A 362 16.95 -12.98 8.81
N GLN A 363 17.09 -13.85 9.81
CA GLN A 363 17.59 -13.45 11.13
C GLN A 363 18.96 -12.75 11.01
N ASN A 364 19.90 -13.33 10.28
CA ASN A 364 21.23 -12.73 10.10
C ASN A 364 21.18 -11.36 9.40
N ILE A 365 20.33 -11.18 8.39
CA ILE A 365 20.20 -9.91 7.66
C ILE A 365 19.55 -8.85 8.54
N LEU A 366 18.49 -9.23 9.27
CA LEU A 366 17.76 -8.35 10.17
C LEU A 366 18.66 -7.87 11.31
N GLU A 367 19.39 -8.77 11.96
CA GLU A 367 20.34 -8.41 13.02
C GLU A 367 21.47 -7.51 12.50
N LYS A 368 22.06 -7.83 11.34
CA LYS A 368 23.07 -6.96 10.73
C LYS A 368 22.54 -5.57 10.40
N THR A 369 21.31 -5.49 9.90
CA THR A 369 20.65 -4.20 9.57
C THR A 369 20.43 -3.38 10.84
N LYS A 370 19.94 -4.01 11.91
CA LYS A 370 19.73 -3.37 13.23
C LYS A 370 21.04 -2.87 13.84
N GLN A 371 22.10 -3.67 13.81
CA GLN A 371 23.42 -3.31 14.31
C GLN A 371 24.04 -2.15 13.52
N LYS A 372 23.93 -2.17 12.19
CA LYS A 372 24.52 -1.14 11.32
C LYS A 372 23.65 0.10 11.13
N ARG A 373 22.39 0.06 11.56
CA ARG A 373 21.38 1.11 11.35
C ARG A 373 21.21 1.54 9.89
N HIS A 374 21.40 0.62 8.96
CA HIS A 374 21.08 0.78 7.54
C HIS A 374 20.88 -0.57 6.87
N ILE A 375 20.10 -0.60 5.79
CA ILE A 375 19.81 -1.82 5.04
C ILE A 375 21.05 -2.26 4.26
N VAL A 376 21.68 -3.36 4.69
CA VAL A 376 22.96 -3.85 4.14
C VAL A 376 22.79 -4.54 2.79
N ASP A 377 21.73 -5.34 2.64
CA ASP A 377 21.40 -6.06 1.42
C ASP A 377 19.92 -5.83 1.12
N PHE A 378 19.64 -4.82 0.30
CA PHE A 378 18.29 -4.37 0.01
C PHE A 378 17.39 -5.49 -0.50
N ARG A 379 17.89 -6.31 -1.43
CA ARG A 379 17.10 -7.39 -2.05
C ARG A 379 16.74 -8.47 -1.04
N LYS A 380 17.73 -8.97 -0.29
CA LYS A 380 17.48 -10.05 0.67
C LYS A 380 16.66 -9.55 1.85
N PHE A 381 16.92 -8.33 2.33
CA PHE A 381 16.13 -7.69 3.38
C PHE A 381 14.64 -7.62 2.98
N HIS A 382 14.33 -7.10 1.79
CA HIS A 382 12.94 -7.02 1.33
C HIS A 382 12.26 -8.38 1.12
N ASN A 383 13.00 -9.42 0.77
CA ASN A 383 12.45 -10.78 0.73
C ASN A 383 12.03 -11.26 2.13
N CYS A 384 12.82 -10.97 3.15
CA CYS A 384 12.48 -11.28 4.53
C CYS A 384 11.25 -10.50 5.02
N ILE A 385 11.19 -9.21 4.70
CA ILE A 385 10.02 -8.38 5.01
C ILE A 385 8.75 -8.96 4.37
N ARG A 386 8.82 -9.37 3.09
CA ARG A 386 7.68 -9.98 2.40
C ARG A 386 7.19 -11.25 3.09
N MET A 387 8.10 -12.09 3.59
CA MET A 387 7.73 -13.30 4.34
C MET A 387 6.93 -12.92 5.60
N TYR A 388 7.45 -12.00 6.41
CA TYR A 388 6.80 -11.58 7.66
C TYR A 388 5.48 -10.84 7.42
N ASN A 389 5.43 -9.93 6.45
CA ASN A 389 4.21 -9.24 6.06
C ASN A 389 3.15 -10.21 5.53
N SER A 390 3.54 -11.25 4.80
CA SER A 390 2.58 -12.27 4.32
C SER A 390 1.94 -13.02 5.48
N TYR A 391 2.71 -13.34 6.54
CA TYR A 391 2.13 -13.93 7.74
C TYR A 391 1.14 -12.96 8.41
N MET A 392 1.55 -11.73 8.70
CA MET A 392 0.69 -10.75 9.36
C MET A 392 -0.56 -10.41 8.53
N ALA A 393 -0.43 -10.28 7.21
CA ALA A 393 -1.55 -10.06 6.29
C ALA A 393 -2.55 -11.23 6.29
N SER A 394 -2.10 -12.47 6.53
CA SER A 394 -3.01 -13.62 6.68
C SER A 394 -3.89 -13.57 7.93
N LYS A 395 -3.56 -12.68 8.88
CA LYS A 395 -4.25 -12.51 10.17
C LYS A 395 -5.15 -11.27 10.18
N LEU A 396 -4.92 -10.31 9.29
CA LEU A 396 -5.83 -9.16 9.10
C LEU A 396 -7.18 -9.64 8.57
#